data_AF-A0A6A5EDA1-F1
#
_entry.id   AF-A0A6A5EDA1-F1
#
_cell.length_a   1.000
_cell.length_b   1.000
_cell.length_c   1.000
_cell.angle_alpha   90.00
_cell.angle_beta   90.00
_cell.angle_gamma   90.00
#
_symmetry.space_group_name_H-M   'P 1'
#
loop_
_entity.id
_entity.type
_entity.pdbx_description
1 polymer ?
#
loop_
_entity_poly.entity_id
_entity_poly.type
_entity_poly.pdbx_seq_one_letter_code
_entity_poly.pdbx_strand_id
1 'polypeptide(L)'
;MSMLKMRSFLPAVAEQLFRDIKKTYQETSQIPDDLLIALKFVFGPCALQALDLVDQHSVTCLLSPSGRKAFQVMGGSGRLYTCFVSCHYCPCPAFAYTVLRRNEGPLCKHILAVYLCQAMGGAQQESVSDQQMSLLLSGTEAL
;
A
#
# COMPACT_ATOMS: atom_id res chain seq x y z
N MET A 1 17.98 17.98 -8.69
CA MET A 1 16.63 17.39 -8.84
C MET A 1 15.98 17.35 -7.47
N SER A 2 15.22 18.39 -7.15
CA SER A 2 14.57 18.59 -5.86
C SER A 2 13.44 17.57 -5.69
N MET A 3 13.61 16.65 -4.72
CA MET A 3 12.50 15.89 -4.15
C MET A 3 11.44 16.89 -3.69
N LEU A 4 10.27 16.88 -4.33
CA LEU A 4 9.07 17.46 -3.75
C LEU A 4 8.94 16.86 -2.35
N LYS A 5 9.18 17.69 -1.33
CA LYS A 5 8.94 17.37 0.06
C LYS A 5 7.42 17.30 0.22
N MET A 6 6.81 16.22 -0.28
CA MET A 6 5.42 15.88 0.02
C MET A 6 5.33 15.88 1.53
N ARG A 7 4.36 16.63 2.07
CA ARG A 7 4.01 16.53 3.49
C ARG A 7 3.91 15.03 3.80
N SER A 8 4.61 14.57 4.82
CA SER A 8 4.49 13.20 5.31
C SER A 8 3.01 12.99 5.68
N PHE A 9 2.25 12.38 4.78
CA PHE A 9 0.84 12.07 4.98
C PHE A 9 0.68 10.86 5.92
N LEU A 10 1.78 10.22 6.30
CA LEU A 10 1.85 9.22 7.36
C LEU A 10 2.43 9.82 8.64
N PRO A 11 2.04 9.31 9.82
CA PRO A 11 2.77 9.58 11.05
C PRO A 11 4.26 9.23 10.90
N ALA A 12 5.16 10.05 11.45
CA ALA A 12 6.61 9.83 11.33
C ALA A 12 7.07 8.44 11.80
N VAL A 13 6.39 7.88 12.81
CA VAL A 13 6.61 6.51 13.30
C VAL A 13 6.32 5.45 12.24
N ALA A 14 5.26 5.62 11.44
CA ALA A 14 4.92 4.70 10.37
C ALA A 14 5.95 4.75 9.24
N GLU A 15 6.40 5.96 8.86
CA GLU A 15 7.44 6.10 7.84
C GLU A 15 8.78 5.50 8.27
N GLN A 16 9.17 5.70 9.53
CA GLN A 16 10.38 5.11 10.07
C GLN A 16 10.30 3.58 10.08
N LEU A 17 9.16 3.04 10.52
CA LEU A 17 8.94 1.60 10.53
C LEU A 17 9.09 0.98 9.13
N PHE A 18 8.55 1.59 8.07
CA PHE A 18 8.75 1.07 6.72
C PHE A 18 10.21 1.15 6.24
N ARG A 19 10.97 2.17 6.67
CA ARG A 19 12.40 2.26 6.38
C ARG A 19 13.19 1.15 7.07
N ASP A 20 12.87 0.87 8.32
CA ASP A 20 13.53 -0.19 9.11
C ASP A 20 13.21 -1.57 8.53
N ILE A 21 11.93 -1.84 8.21
CA ILE A 21 11.51 -3.07 7.51
C ILE A 21 12.27 -3.22 6.21
N LYS A 22 12.32 -2.17 5.37
CA LYS A 22 13.05 -2.23 4.09
C LYS A 22 14.52 -2.58 4.29
N LYS A 23 15.20 -1.90 5.23
CA LYS A 23 16.61 -2.13 5.49
C LYS A 23 16.86 -3.57 5.93
N THR A 24 16.13 -4.05 6.93
CA THR A 24 16.35 -5.39 7.47
C THR A 24 15.95 -6.48 6.49
N TYR A 25 14.88 -6.28 5.73
CA TYR A 25 14.44 -7.25 4.73
C TYR A 25 15.44 -7.37 3.57
N GLN A 26 16.11 -6.28 3.18
CA GLN A 26 17.18 -6.33 2.18
C GLN A 26 18.38 -7.18 2.64
N GLU A 27 18.67 -7.20 3.94
CA GLU A 27 19.79 -7.94 4.52
C GLU A 27 19.44 -9.41 4.84
N THR A 28 18.22 -9.66 5.31
CA THR A 28 17.83 -10.96 5.91
C THR A 28 16.72 -11.68 5.17
N SER A 29 16.02 -11.01 4.24
CA SER A 29 14.78 -11.50 3.60
C SER A 29 13.68 -11.90 4.60
N GLN A 30 13.71 -11.35 5.82
CA GLN A 30 12.73 -11.59 6.86
C GLN A 30 12.39 -10.28 7.58
N ILE A 31 11.20 -10.21 8.17
CA ILE A 31 10.82 -9.12 9.07
C ILE A 31 11.00 -9.64 10.51
N PRO A 32 11.91 -9.06 11.30
CA PRO A 32 12.06 -9.43 12.71
C PRO A 32 10.80 -9.23 13.55
N ASP A 33 10.66 -10.03 14.61
CA ASP A 33 9.50 -10.01 15.51
C ASP A 33 9.24 -8.64 16.15
N ASP A 34 10.28 -7.89 16.51
CA ASP A 34 10.14 -6.54 17.07
C ASP A 34 9.53 -5.56 16.07
N LEU A 35 9.87 -5.67 14.79
CA LEU A 35 9.23 -4.87 13.72
C LEU A 35 7.79 -5.34 13.45
N LEU A 36 7.50 -6.64 13.56
CA LEU A 36 6.12 -7.16 13.47
C LEU A 36 5.24 -6.66 14.63
N ILE A 37 5.79 -6.64 15.85
CA ILE A 37 5.13 -6.08 17.03
C ILE A 37 4.89 -4.57 16.84
N ALA A 38 5.88 -3.83 16.36
CA ALA A 38 5.73 -2.41 16.06
C ALA A 38 4.67 -2.15 14.99
N LEU A 39 4.62 -2.99 13.94
CA LEU A 39 3.59 -2.93 12.90
C LEU A 39 2.19 -3.12 13.49
N LYS A 40 2.03 -4.13 14.35
CA LYS A 40 0.77 -4.40 15.06
C LYS A 40 0.37 -3.23 15.97
N PHE A 41 1.32 -2.59 16.62
CA PHE A 41 1.07 -1.44 17.49
C PHE A 41 0.61 -0.21 16.69
N VAL A 42 1.27 0.12 15.59
CA VAL A 42 0.99 1.33 14.78
C VAL A 42 -0.29 1.18 13.95
N PHE A 43 -0.51 0.01 13.35
CA PHE A 43 -1.61 -0.22 12.39
C PHE A 43 -2.74 -1.09 12.95
N GLY A 44 -2.59 -1.63 14.16
CA GLY A 44 -3.65 -2.36 14.84
C GLY A 44 -4.07 -3.64 14.11
N PRO A 45 -5.37 -3.98 14.09
CA PRO A 45 -5.88 -5.21 13.47
C PRO A 45 -5.56 -5.37 11.98
N CYS A 46 -5.40 -4.29 11.23
CA CYS A 46 -5.19 -4.38 9.78
C CYS A 46 -3.76 -4.82 9.40
N ALA A 47 -2.80 -4.79 10.34
CA ALA A 47 -1.42 -5.19 10.12
C ALA A 47 -1.28 -6.65 9.63
N LEU A 48 -1.89 -7.60 10.35
CA LEU A 48 -1.84 -9.02 9.97
C LEU A 48 -2.50 -9.26 8.61
N GLN A 49 -3.67 -8.67 8.39
CA GLN A 49 -4.39 -8.79 7.13
C GLN A 49 -3.62 -8.18 5.95
N ALA A 50 -2.77 -7.18 6.19
CA ALA A 50 -1.92 -6.60 5.17
C ALA A 50 -0.73 -7.51 4.84
N LEU A 51 -0.13 -8.15 5.86
CA LEU A 51 0.91 -9.16 5.67
C LEU A 51 0.36 -10.36 4.87
N ASP A 52 -0.83 -10.86 5.22
CA ASP A 52 -1.48 -11.94 4.48
C ASP A 52 -1.63 -11.62 2.98
N LEU A 53 -1.98 -10.37 2.63
CA LEU A 53 -2.09 -9.93 1.24
C LEU A 53 -0.74 -9.88 0.51
N VAL A 54 0.34 -9.55 1.24
CA VAL A 54 1.70 -9.56 0.67
C VAL A 54 2.16 -10.99 0.43
N ASP A 55 1.95 -11.89 1.39
CA ASP A 55 2.31 -13.31 1.29
C ASP A 55 1.56 -14.01 0.16
N GLN A 56 0.32 -13.59 -0.11
CA GLN A 56 -0.49 -14.06 -1.24
C GLN A 56 -0.15 -13.39 -2.58
N HIS A 57 0.90 -12.56 -2.65
CA HIS A 57 1.27 -11.79 -3.83
C HIS A 57 0.12 -10.98 -4.45
N SER A 58 -0.79 -10.49 -3.61
CA SER A 58 -2.03 -9.84 -4.05
C SER A 58 -1.86 -8.39 -4.51
N VAL A 59 -0.63 -7.88 -4.60
CA VAL A 59 -0.30 -6.50 -4.93
C VAL A 59 0.37 -6.41 -6.30
N THR A 60 -0.28 -5.69 -7.22
CA THR A 60 0.24 -5.39 -8.56
C THR A 60 0.50 -3.90 -8.70
N CYS A 61 1.67 -3.54 -9.20
CA CYS A 61 2.10 -2.19 -9.51
C CYS A 61 1.89 -1.90 -11.01
N LEU A 62 0.97 -1.00 -11.32
CA LEU A 62 0.70 -0.57 -12.70
C LEU A 62 1.54 0.66 -13.05
N LEU A 63 2.21 0.59 -14.18
CA LEU A 63 3.05 1.67 -14.72
C LEU A 63 2.62 2.00 -16.15
N SER A 64 2.48 3.29 -16.46
CA SER A 64 2.20 3.73 -17.84
C SER A 64 3.38 4.51 -18.44
N PRO A 65 3.49 4.61 -19.78
CA PRO A 65 4.56 5.34 -20.45
C PRO A 65 4.67 6.81 -20.06
N SER A 66 3.57 7.46 -19.67
CA SER A 66 3.58 8.83 -19.13
C SER A 66 4.20 8.95 -17.72
N GLY A 67 4.61 7.84 -17.10
CA GLY A 67 5.20 7.80 -15.76
C GLY A 67 4.16 7.79 -14.63
N ARG A 68 2.87 7.65 -14.95
CA ARG A 68 1.82 7.47 -13.94
C ARG A 68 1.91 6.09 -13.32
N LYS A 69 1.56 6.02 -12.04
CA LYS A 69 1.64 4.80 -11.22
C LYS A 69 0.36 4.62 -10.40
N ALA A 70 -0.16 3.40 -10.41
CA ALA A 70 -1.25 2.97 -9.54
C ALA A 70 -0.93 1.58 -8.97
N PHE A 71 -1.63 1.18 -7.91
CA PHE A 71 -1.48 -0.15 -7.34
C PHE A 71 -2.85 -0.82 -7.31
N GLN A 72 -2.92 -2.07 -7.75
CA GLN A 72 -4.10 -2.89 -7.58
C GLN A 72 -3.83 -3.92 -6.50
N VAL A 73 -4.80 -4.07 -5.60
CA VAL A 73 -4.74 -5.04 -4.51
C VAL A 73 -5.97 -5.94 -4.59
N MET A 74 -5.76 -7.24 -4.78
CA MET A 74 -6.85 -8.22 -4.70
C MET A 74 -7.20 -8.45 -3.23
N GLY A 75 -8.38 -8.02 -2.79
CA GLY A 75 -8.84 -8.25 -1.43
C GLY A 75 -9.23 -9.72 -1.22
N GLY A 76 -9.28 -10.18 0.03
CA GLY A 76 -9.63 -11.57 0.36
C GLY A 76 -11.04 -12.03 -0.07
N SER A 77 -11.91 -11.12 -0.53
CA SER A 77 -13.20 -11.46 -1.15
C SER A 77 -13.11 -11.65 -2.68
N GLY A 78 -11.91 -11.62 -3.26
CA GLY A 78 -11.67 -11.59 -4.71
C GLY A 78 -11.90 -10.22 -5.37
N ARG A 79 -12.34 -9.21 -4.61
CA ARG A 79 -12.57 -7.86 -5.16
C ARG A 79 -11.26 -7.12 -5.36
N LEU A 80 -11.08 -6.53 -6.53
CA LEU A 80 -9.89 -5.73 -6.86
C LEU A 80 -10.05 -4.28 -6.38
N TYR A 81 -9.02 -3.75 -5.73
CA TYR A 81 -8.99 -2.38 -5.25
C TYR A 81 -7.83 -1.61 -5.86
N THR A 82 -8.14 -0.59 -6.66
CA THR A 82 -7.15 0.37 -7.16
C THR A 82 -6.83 1.40 -6.07
N CYS A 83 -5.60 1.33 -5.55
CA CYS A 83 -5.06 2.14 -4.47
C CYS A 83 -4.09 3.20 -5.02
N PHE A 84 -4.16 4.41 -4.46
CA PHE A 84 -3.31 5.54 -4.84
C PHE A 84 -2.44 5.95 -3.66
N VAL A 85 -1.18 5.52 -3.69
CA VAL A 85 -0.22 5.75 -2.59
C VAL A 85 0.21 7.22 -2.50
N SER A 86 0.18 7.99 -3.59
CA SER A 86 0.52 9.42 -3.56
C SER A 86 -0.38 10.27 -2.66
N CYS A 87 -1.61 9.80 -2.40
CA CYS A 87 -2.59 10.46 -1.54
C CYS A 87 -3.20 9.53 -0.47
N HIS A 88 -2.60 8.34 -0.28
CA HIS A 88 -3.08 7.30 0.64
C HIS A 88 -4.56 6.97 0.49
N TYR A 89 -5.05 6.83 -0.73
CA TYR A 89 -6.45 6.53 -0.98
C TYR A 89 -6.67 5.07 -1.38
N CYS A 90 -7.74 4.49 -0.82
CA CYS A 90 -8.28 3.21 -1.26
C CYS A 90 -9.81 3.30 -1.22
N PRO A 91 -10.52 2.83 -2.26
CA PRO A 91 -11.98 2.88 -2.28
C PRO A 91 -12.65 1.80 -1.40
N CYS A 92 -11.89 1.07 -0.57
CA CYS A 92 -12.47 0.00 0.24
C CYS A 92 -13.33 0.56 1.39
N PRO A 93 -14.38 -0.16 1.82
CA PRO A 93 -15.26 0.29 2.91
C PRO A 93 -14.51 0.57 4.22
N ALA A 94 -13.48 -0.22 4.53
CA ALA A 94 -12.67 -0.04 5.73
C ALA A 94 -11.87 1.28 5.71
N PHE A 95 -11.43 1.75 4.53
CA PHE A 95 -10.77 3.05 4.44
C PHE A 95 -11.74 4.19 4.77
N ALA A 96 -12.92 4.19 4.14
CA ALA A 96 -13.95 5.19 4.40
C ALA A 96 -14.39 5.22 5.87
N TYR A 97 -14.55 4.05 6.50
CA TYR A 97 -15.00 3.96 7.88
C TYR A 97 -13.87 4.17 8.91
N THR A 98 -12.82 3.35 8.88
CA THR A 98 -11.77 3.34 9.91
C THR A 98 -10.85 4.55 9.80
N VAL A 99 -10.42 4.90 8.58
CA VAL A 99 -9.45 5.97 8.36
C VAL A 99 -10.15 7.32 8.32
N LEU A 100 -11.14 7.51 7.44
CA LEU A 100 -11.75 8.84 7.24
C LEU A 100 -12.77 9.20 8.33
N ARG A 101 -13.67 8.29 8.71
CA ARG A 101 -14.77 8.60 9.65
C ARG A 101 -14.38 8.45 11.12
N ARG A 102 -13.68 7.39 11.47
CA ARG A 102 -13.32 7.08 12.87
C ARG A 102 -11.96 7.58 13.28
N ASN A 103 -11.06 7.82 12.33
CA ASN A 103 -9.66 8.17 12.59
C ASN A 103 -8.98 7.17 13.56
N GLU A 104 -9.34 5.89 13.45
CA GLU A 104 -8.88 4.79 14.32
C GLU A 104 -7.58 4.15 13.82
N GLY A 105 -7.11 4.53 12.63
CA GLY A 105 -5.85 4.06 12.07
C GLY A 105 -5.45 4.87 10.84
N PRO A 106 -4.15 4.92 10.53
CA PRO A 106 -3.65 5.78 9.45
C PRO A 106 -3.97 5.23 8.05
N LEU A 107 -4.14 3.91 7.91
CA LEU A 107 -4.29 3.22 6.63
C LEU A 107 -5.28 2.04 6.75
N CYS A 108 -5.88 1.67 5.61
CA CYS A 108 -6.53 0.37 5.48
C CYS A 108 -5.49 -0.72 5.15
N LYS A 109 -5.88 -1.99 5.29
CA LYS A 109 -5.00 -3.13 4.99
C LYS A 109 -4.43 -3.12 3.57
N HIS A 110 -5.18 -2.61 2.59
CA HIS A 110 -4.73 -2.63 1.18
C HIS A 110 -3.59 -1.63 0.94
N ILE A 111 -3.71 -0.38 1.43
CA ILE A 111 -2.62 0.59 1.30
C ILE A 111 -1.42 0.14 2.14
N LEU A 112 -1.67 -0.42 3.33
CA LEU A 112 -0.59 -0.99 4.15
C LEU A 112 0.14 -2.14 3.43
N ALA A 113 -0.60 -3.03 2.77
CA ALA A 113 -0.02 -4.11 1.98
C ALA A 113 0.84 -3.56 0.84
N VAL A 114 0.42 -2.48 0.17
CA VAL A 114 1.25 -1.82 -0.85
C VAL A 114 2.56 -1.31 -0.25
N TYR A 115 2.53 -0.64 0.91
CA TYR A 115 3.76 -0.17 1.56
C TYR A 115 4.70 -1.30 1.95
N LEU A 116 4.17 -2.37 2.55
CA LEU A 116 4.94 -3.53 2.96
C LEU A 116 5.55 -4.24 1.75
N CYS A 117 4.74 -4.48 0.71
CA CYS A 117 5.18 -5.03 -0.56
C CYS A 117 6.32 -4.21 -1.18
N GLN A 118 6.22 -2.88 -1.17
CA GLN A 118 7.29 -2.00 -1.64
C GLN A 118 8.54 -2.03 -0.75
N ALA A 119 8.39 -2.11 0.57
CA ALA A 119 9.51 -2.20 1.51
C ALA A 119 10.26 -3.52 1.36
N MET A 120 9.54 -4.62 1.10
CA MET A 120 10.08 -5.97 0.88
C MET A 120 10.58 -6.20 -0.55
N GLY A 121 10.43 -5.21 -1.45
CA GLY A 121 10.89 -5.29 -2.84
C GLY A 121 10.03 -6.14 -3.78
N GLY A 122 8.78 -6.44 -3.41
CA GLY A 122 8.00 -7.56 -3.97
C GLY A 122 6.69 -7.22 -4.69
N ALA A 123 6.61 -6.12 -5.46
CA ALA A 123 5.42 -5.85 -6.27
C ALA A 123 5.58 -6.37 -7.70
N GLN A 124 4.67 -7.23 -8.17
CA GLN A 124 4.55 -7.56 -9.59
C GLN A 124 4.33 -6.25 -10.36
N GLN A 125 5.12 -6.03 -11.41
CA GLN A 125 4.98 -4.82 -12.23
C GLN A 125 4.32 -5.16 -13.55
N GLU A 126 3.31 -4.37 -13.92
CA GLU A 126 2.62 -4.48 -15.19
C GLU A 126 2.62 -3.14 -15.91
N SER A 127 3.00 -3.19 -17.19
CA SER A 127 2.92 -2.02 -18.07
C SER A 127 1.50 -1.92 -18.64
N VAL A 128 0.86 -0.77 -18.44
CA VAL A 128 -0.46 -0.46 -19.01
C VAL A 128 -0.36 0.76 -19.93
N SER A 129 -1.26 0.87 -20.89
CA SER A 129 -1.32 2.07 -21.74
C SER A 129 -1.78 3.30 -20.95
N ASP A 130 -1.47 4.50 -21.45
CA ASP A 130 -1.96 5.74 -20.81
C ASP A 130 -3.50 5.85 -20.86
N GLN A 131 -4.15 5.19 -21.84
CA GLN A 131 -5.60 5.09 -21.94
C GLN A 131 -6.17 4.21 -20.82
N GLN A 132 -5.61 3.02 -20.61
CA GLN A 132 -5.99 2.13 -19.50
C GLN A 132 -5.77 2.81 -18.15
N MET A 133 -4.60 3.43 -17.95
CA MET A 133 -4.31 4.20 -16.75
C MET A 133 -5.33 5.32 -16.53
N SER A 134 -5.75 6.01 -17.60
CA SER A 134 -6.77 7.06 -17.48
C SER A 134 -8.12 6.50 -17.03
N LEU A 135 -8.54 5.35 -17.55
CA LEU A 135 -9.77 4.66 -17.14
C LEU A 135 -9.74 4.20 -15.67
N LEU A 136 -8.59 3.70 -15.22
CA LEU A 136 -8.37 3.32 -13.82
C LEU A 136 -8.46 4.53 -12.89
N LEU A 137 -7.89 5.66 -13.30
CA LEU A 137 -7.90 6.90 -12.53
C LEU A 137 -9.27 7.58 -12.50
N SER A 138 -10.08 7.44 -13.55
CA SER A 138 -11.47 7.92 -13.55
C SER A 138 -12.43 7.03 -12.75
N GLY A 139 -11.97 5.87 -12.25
CA GLY A 139 -12.82 4.92 -11.54
C GLY A 139 -13.83 4.21 -12.45
N THR A 140 -13.57 4.22 -13.77
CA THR A 140 -14.46 3.64 -14.80
C THR A 140 -14.14 2.18 -15.09
N GLU A 141 -13.03 1.64 -14.58
CA GLU A 141 -12.78 0.19 -14.61
C GLU A 141 -13.42 -0.51 -13.40
N ALA A 142 -14.55 -1.16 -13.69
CA ALA A 142 -15.15 -2.32 -13.04
C ALA A 142 -15.52 -2.26 -11.54
N LEU A 143 -16.84 -2.17 -11.29
CA LEU A 143 -17.53 -2.93 -10.24
C LEU A 143 -17.51 -4.43 -10.58
#